data_AF-A0A4Q7Q2P9-F1
#
_entry.id   AF-A0A4Q7Q2P9-F1
#
_cell.length_a   1.000
_cell.length_b   1.000
_cell.length_c   1.000
_cell.angle_alpha   90.00
_cell.angle_beta   90.00
_cell.angle_gamma   90.00
#
_symmetry.space_group_name_H-M   'P 1'
#
loop_
_entity.id
_entity.type
_entity.pdbx_description
1 polymer ?
#
loop_
_entity_poly.entity_id
_entity_poly.type
_entity_poly.pdbx_seq_one_letter_code
_entity_poly.pdbx_strand_id
1 'polypeptide(L)'
;MYHGSVTLTEARNYLRSELLAVAAIVVPDQTPTVTQDVGPVGQGALSDESGPESVCTITVETGDPTTTPDPEAQIGFAAETLESRGWKVTVSEPAEGRHELTARRQGYDLTVSAQTTDWRLTLTGQTPYVDDL
;
A
#
# COMPACT_ATOMS: atom_id res chain seq x y z
N MET A 1 -25.30 -18.75 12.57
CA MET A 1 -23.88 -18.87 12.20
C MET A 1 -23.50 -17.54 11.59
N TYR A 2 -22.68 -16.74 12.26
CA TYR A 2 -22.14 -15.52 11.66
C TYR A 2 -21.12 -15.98 10.60
N HIS A 3 -21.53 -16.02 9.33
CA HIS A 3 -20.55 -15.85 8.27
C HIS A 3 -20.10 -14.40 8.37
N GLY A 4 -18.96 -14.18 9.02
CA GLY A 4 -18.27 -12.90 9.00
C GLY A 4 -17.78 -12.66 7.58
N SER A 5 -18.68 -12.25 6.68
CA SER A 5 -18.31 -11.60 5.44
C SER A 5 -17.53 -10.36 5.86
N VAL A 6 -16.23 -10.37 5.65
CA VAL A 6 -15.39 -9.21 5.94
C VAL A 6 -16.00 -8.06 5.15
N THR A 7 -16.48 -7.03 5.85
CA THR A 7 -17.04 -5.88 5.13
C THR A 7 -15.92 -5.12 4.44
N LEU A 8 -16.20 -4.44 3.33
CA LEU A 8 -15.21 -3.56 2.68
C LEU A 8 -14.63 -2.52 3.67
N THR A 9 -15.41 -2.13 4.67
CA THR A 9 -14.96 -1.25 5.76
C THR A 9 -13.93 -1.94 6.66
N GLU A 10 -14.12 -3.20 7.04
CA GLU A 10 -13.14 -3.99 7.78
C GLU A 10 -11.88 -4.26 6.96
N ALA A 11 -12.02 -4.62 5.68
CA ALA A 11 -10.90 -4.78 4.76
C ALA A 11 -10.08 -3.47 4.63
N ARG A 12 -10.76 -2.33 4.50
CA ARG A 12 -10.13 -1.00 4.47
C ARG A 12 -9.41 -0.69 5.79
N ASN A 13 -10.03 -0.92 6.94
CA ASN A 13 -9.41 -0.66 8.24
C ASN A 13 -8.19 -1.57 8.49
N TYR A 14 -8.27 -2.83 8.06
CA TYR A 14 -7.17 -3.77 8.09
C TYR A 14 -6.01 -3.29 7.21
N LEU A 15 -6.30 -2.96 5.94
CA LEU A 15 -5.31 -2.44 5.00
C LEU A 15 -4.64 -1.16 5.51
N ARG A 16 -5.42 -0.22 6.05
CA ARG A 16 -4.91 1.01 6.66
C ARG A 16 -3.91 0.70 7.77
N SER A 17 -4.27 -0.21 8.66
CA SER A 17 -3.44 -0.59 9.80
C SER A 17 -2.17 -1.30 9.35
N GLU A 18 -2.27 -2.18 8.35
CA GLU A 18 -1.12 -2.86 7.75
C GLU A 18 -0.17 -1.88 7.05
N LEU A 19 -0.69 -0.94 6.25
CA LEU A 19 0.14 0.08 5.59
C LEU A 19 0.91 0.93 6.59
N LEU A 20 0.23 1.41 7.64
CA LEU A 20 0.88 2.17 8.72
C LEU A 20 1.92 1.34 9.47
N ALA A 21 1.63 0.07 9.74
CA ALA A 21 2.56 -0.81 10.42
C ALA A 21 3.79 -1.13 9.56
N VAL A 22 3.62 -1.41 8.26
CA VAL A 22 4.72 -1.63 7.32
C VAL A 22 5.57 -0.37 7.20
N ALA A 23 4.95 0.79 6.99
CA ALA A 23 5.67 2.05 6.87
C ALA A 23 6.46 2.40 8.14
N ALA A 24 5.89 2.18 9.32
CA ALA A 24 6.58 2.39 10.60
C ALA A 24 7.72 1.40 10.85
N ILE A 25 7.66 0.19 10.29
CA ILE A 25 8.77 -0.78 10.38
C ILE A 25 9.89 -0.40 9.42
N VAL A 26 9.55 -0.01 8.20
CA VAL A 26 10.51 0.34 7.15
C VAL A 26 11.22 1.65 7.48
N VAL A 27 10.50 2.61 8.07
CA VAL A 27 11.04 3.92 8.41
C VAL A 27 10.69 4.25 9.88
N PRO A 28 11.34 3.60 10.86
CA PRO A 28 10.98 3.71 12.28
C PRO A 28 11.26 5.09 12.89
N ASP A 29 12.14 5.88 12.25
CA ASP A 29 12.43 7.26 12.65
C ASP A 29 11.35 8.25 12.19
N GLN A 30 10.40 7.80 11.36
CA GLN A 30 9.34 8.64 10.82
C GLN A 30 7.96 8.18 11.24
N THR A 31 7.03 9.14 11.33
CA THR A 31 5.63 8.84 11.57
C THR A 31 4.90 8.77 10.22
N PRO A 32 4.53 7.57 9.74
CA PRO A 32 3.76 7.46 8.51
C PRO A 32 2.37 8.08 8.70
N THR A 33 1.94 8.84 7.71
CA THR A 33 0.63 9.51 7.74
C THR A 33 -0.19 9.07 6.54
N VAL A 34 -1.46 8.77 6.76
CA VAL A 34 -2.41 8.52 5.68
C VAL A 34 -2.70 9.84 4.98
N THR A 35 -2.24 9.99 3.75
CA THR A 35 -2.47 11.19 2.94
C THR A 35 -3.69 11.04 2.03
N GLN A 36 -4.05 9.78 1.71
CA GLN A 36 -5.23 9.46 0.93
C GLN A 36 -5.97 8.27 1.56
N ASP A 37 -7.26 8.43 1.84
CA ASP A 37 -8.19 7.36 2.25
C ASP A 37 -9.44 7.50 1.39
N VAL A 38 -9.39 6.97 0.16
CA VAL A 38 -10.52 7.02 -0.76
C VAL A 38 -11.38 5.79 -0.47
N GLY A 39 -12.57 6.06 0.08
CA GLY A 39 -13.61 5.06 0.34
C GLY A 39 -14.15 4.43 -0.95
N PRO A 40 -15.10 3.48 -0.87
CA PRO A 40 -15.52 2.65 -2.00
C PRO A 40 -15.77 3.49 -3.25
N VAL A 41 -14.83 3.42 -4.18
CA VAL A 41 -15.00 3.96 -5.52
C VAL A 41 -15.41 2.78 -6.40
N GLY A 42 -16.60 2.86 -6.97
CA GLY A 42 -16.93 2.02 -8.11
C GLY A 42 -15.97 2.38 -9.24
N GLN A 43 -15.29 1.40 -9.84
CA GLN A 43 -14.36 1.65 -10.95
C GLN A 43 -15.02 2.39 -12.13
N GLY A 44 -16.36 2.39 -12.19
CA GLY A 44 -17.18 3.14 -13.14
C GLY A 44 -17.08 4.67 -13.07
N ALA A 45 -16.33 5.24 -12.11
CA ALA A 45 -16.01 6.66 -12.08
C ALA A 45 -14.71 7.02 -12.82
N LEU A 46 -13.87 6.02 -13.15
CA LEU A 46 -12.61 6.20 -13.92
C LEU A 46 -12.73 5.70 -15.37
N SER A 47 -13.75 4.91 -15.68
CA SER A 47 -14.18 4.56 -17.03
C SER A 47 -15.69 4.51 -16.99
N ASP A 48 -16.38 5.08 -17.98
CA ASP A 48 -17.83 5.28 -18.08
C ASP A 48 -18.63 3.94 -18.09
N GLU A 49 -18.41 3.04 -17.14
CA GLU A 49 -19.06 1.74 -17.02
C GLU A 49 -19.26 1.42 -15.53
N SER A 50 -20.41 1.83 -14.98
CA SER A 50 -20.82 1.56 -13.60
C SER A 50 -21.06 0.07 -13.36
N GLY A 51 -20.05 -0.64 -12.88
CA GLY A 51 -20.16 -1.94 -12.21
C GLY A 51 -20.14 -1.81 -10.67
N PRO A 52 -20.69 -2.80 -9.92
CA PRO A 52 -20.73 -2.81 -8.44
C PRO A 52 -19.38 -3.10 -7.76
N GLU A 53 -18.30 -3.21 -8.54
CA GLU A 53 -16.92 -3.43 -8.10
C GLU A 53 -16.36 -2.19 -7.37
N SER A 54 -16.61 -2.13 -6.06
CA SER A 54 -16.12 -1.06 -5.19
C SER A 54 -14.79 -1.47 -4.55
N VAL A 55 -13.73 -0.71 -4.77
CA VAL A 55 -12.44 -0.86 -4.08
C VAL A 55 -12.14 0.36 -3.22
N CYS A 56 -11.37 0.18 -2.15
CA CYS A 56 -10.81 1.28 -1.38
C CYS A 56 -9.31 1.37 -1.65
N THR A 57 -8.83 2.59 -1.88
CA THR A 57 -7.41 2.89 -2.09
C THR A 57 -6.93 3.78 -0.97
N ILE A 58 -5.84 3.37 -0.33
CA ILE A 58 -5.24 4.09 0.80
C ILE A 58 -3.80 4.37 0.44
N THR A 59 -3.40 5.65 0.53
CA THR A 59 -2.02 6.07 0.37
C THR A 59 -1.49 6.55 1.70
N VAL A 60 -0.37 5.98 2.11
CA VAL A 60 0.41 6.35 3.28
C VAL A 60 1.74 6.87 2.81
N GLU A 61 2.10 8.05 3.27
CA GLU A 61 3.39 8.65 2.99
C GLU A 61 4.16 8.77 4.30
N THR A 62 5.45 8.43 4.27
CA THR A 62 6.36 8.82 5.34
C THR A 62 6.65 10.30 5.22
N GLY A 63 7.00 10.93 6.34
CA GLY A 63 7.36 12.34 6.38
C GLY A 63 8.69 12.64 5.67
N ASP A 64 9.21 13.83 5.93
CA ASP A 64 10.54 14.22 5.47
C ASP A 64 11.60 13.60 6.40
N PRO A 65 12.50 12.74 5.88
CA PRO A 65 13.58 12.21 6.69
C PRO A 65 14.56 13.30 7.12
N THR A 66 15.10 13.17 8.33
CA THR A 66 16.17 14.05 8.82
C THR A 66 17.53 13.77 8.14
N THR A 67 17.68 12.60 7.51
CA THR A 67 18.88 12.14 6.80
C THR A 67 18.46 11.52 5.47
N THR A 68 19.13 11.86 4.36
CA THR A 68 18.88 11.30 3.02
C THR A 68 18.94 9.77 3.05
N PRO A 69 17.80 9.06 3.00
CA PRO A 69 17.78 7.60 2.99
C PRO A 69 18.07 7.10 1.57
N ASP A 70 18.73 5.96 1.46
CA ASP A 70 18.90 5.26 0.19
C ASP A 70 17.56 4.61 -0.22
N PRO A 71 16.91 5.06 -1.31
CA PRO A 71 15.60 4.53 -1.72
C PRO A 71 15.67 3.06 -2.09
N GLU A 72 16.80 2.59 -2.63
CA GLU A 72 17.04 1.18 -2.92
C GLU A 72 17.04 0.35 -1.62
N ALA A 73 17.73 0.82 -0.58
CA ALA A 73 17.79 0.13 0.70
C ALA A 73 16.41 0.13 1.39
N GLN A 74 15.66 1.22 1.30
CA GLN A 74 14.29 1.29 1.82
C GLN A 74 13.36 0.30 1.13
N ILE A 75 13.41 0.23 -0.20
CA ILE A 75 12.60 -0.70 -1.00
C ILE A 75 13.01 -2.15 -0.73
N GLY A 76 14.31 -2.44 -0.63
CA GLY A 76 14.81 -3.76 -0.23
C GLY A 76 14.29 -4.18 1.16
N PHE A 77 14.38 -3.29 2.14
CA PHE A 77 13.91 -3.57 3.49
C PHE A 77 12.37 -3.70 3.57
N ALA A 78 11.64 -2.90 2.80
CA ALA A 78 10.19 -3.03 2.65
C ALA A 78 9.82 -4.38 2.03
N ALA A 79 10.54 -4.83 1.01
CA ALA A 79 10.36 -6.14 0.41
C ALA A 79 10.56 -7.27 1.44
N GLU A 80 11.68 -7.27 2.15
CA GLU A 80 11.96 -8.28 3.19
C GLU A 80 10.89 -8.30 4.29
N THR A 81 10.45 -7.12 4.73
CA THR A 81 9.40 -6.98 5.75
C THR A 81 8.07 -7.55 5.27
N LEU A 82 7.70 -7.28 4.02
CA LEU A 82 6.47 -7.77 3.40
C LEU A 82 6.53 -9.29 3.17
N GLU A 83 7.65 -9.81 2.67
CA GLU A 83 7.86 -11.25 2.48
C GLU A 83 7.80 -12.01 3.81
N SER A 84 8.43 -11.49 4.87
CA SER A 84 8.37 -12.06 6.23
C SER A 84 6.94 -12.11 6.78
N ARG A 85 6.10 -11.15 6.37
CA ARG A 85 4.65 -11.12 6.69
C ARG A 85 3.81 -12.01 5.76
N GLY A 86 4.41 -12.73 4.82
CA GLY A 86 3.74 -13.64 3.90
C GLY A 86 3.10 -12.96 2.69
N TRP A 87 3.53 -11.74 2.35
CA TRP A 87 3.15 -11.09 1.10
C TRP A 87 4.04 -11.58 -0.04
N LYS A 88 3.46 -11.69 -1.23
CA LYS A 88 4.22 -12.01 -2.44
C LYS A 88 4.74 -10.72 -3.05
N VAL A 89 6.01 -10.42 -2.82
CA VAL A 89 6.66 -9.20 -3.29
C VAL A 89 7.22 -9.39 -4.69
N THR A 90 7.21 -8.31 -5.47
CA THR A 90 7.82 -8.18 -6.80
C THR A 90 8.43 -6.80 -6.88
N VAL A 91 9.76 -6.73 -6.79
CA VAL A 91 10.50 -5.47 -6.91
C VAL A 91 10.68 -5.17 -8.39
N SER A 92 10.29 -3.97 -8.81
CA SER A 92 10.47 -3.48 -10.17
C SER A 92 11.88 -2.91 -10.33
N GLU A 93 12.44 -2.99 -11.54
CA GLU A 93 13.72 -2.33 -11.84
C GLU A 93 13.58 -0.82 -11.65
N PRO A 94 14.55 -0.16 -10.99
CA PRO A 94 14.47 1.27 -10.78
C PRO A 94 14.56 2.02 -12.10
N ALA A 95 13.59 2.90 -12.34
CA ALA A 95 13.53 3.74 -13.53
C ALA A 95 13.61 5.20 -13.11
N GLU A 96 14.53 5.96 -13.69
CA GLU A 96 14.65 7.42 -13.44
C GLU A 96 14.84 7.79 -11.95
N GLY A 97 15.48 6.91 -11.16
CA GLY A 97 15.66 7.11 -9.72
C GLY A 97 14.39 6.83 -8.89
N ARG A 98 13.34 6.29 -9.50
CA ARG A 98 12.15 5.76 -8.83
C ARG A 98 12.31 4.26 -8.63
N HIS A 99 12.37 3.85 -7.38
CA HIS A 99 12.35 2.45 -6.97
C HIS A 99 10.91 2.09 -6.59
N GLU A 100 10.42 0.96 -7.07
CA GLU A 100 9.05 0.52 -6.84
C GLU A 100 9.04 -0.97 -6.53
N LEU A 101 8.17 -1.38 -5.62
CA LEU A 101 7.84 -2.79 -5.38
C LEU A 101 6.33 -2.92 -5.31
N THR A 102 5.83 -4.06 -5.76
CA THR A 102 4.44 -4.47 -5.59
C THR A 102 4.40 -5.71 -4.70
N ALA A 103 3.39 -5.80 -3.84
CA ALA A 103 3.22 -6.86 -2.88
C ALA A 103 1.75 -7.27 -2.86
N ARG A 104 1.49 -8.57 -3.03
CA ARG A 104 0.13 -9.10 -3.07
C ARG A 104 -0.10 -10.17 -2.01
N ARG A 105 -1.28 -10.14 -1.39
CA ARG A 105 -1.71 -11.13 -0.39
C ARG A 105 -3.22 -11.22 -0.34
N GLN A 106 -3.79 -12.41 -0.55
CA GLN A 106 -5.24 -12.66 -0.37
C GLN A 106 -6.13 -11.59 -1.06
N GLY A 107 -5.81 -11.23 -2.30
CA GLY A 107 -6.55 -10.22 -3.07
C GLY A 107 -6.22 -8.75 -2.72
N TYR A 108 -5.49 -8.49 -1.63
CA TYR A 108 -4.93 -7.16 -1.36
C TYR A 108 -3.71 -6.91 -2.24
N ASP A 109 -3.64 -5.71 -2.79
CA ASP A 109 -2.48 -5.21 -3.54
C ASP A 109 -1.86 -4.05 -2.78
N LEU A 110 -0.53 -4.02 -2.72
CA LEU A 110 0.24 -3.00 -2.03
C LEU A 110 1.42 -2.62 -2.90
N THR A 111 1.49 -1.36 -3.29
CA THR A 111 2.60 -0.80 -4.05
C THR A 111 3.39 0.11 -3.11
N VAL A 112 4.70 -0.11 -2.98
CA VAL A 112 5.61 0.83 -2.32
C VAL A 112 6.48 1.46 -3.37
N SER A 113 6.58 2.78 -3.35
CA SER A 113 7.47 3.54 -4.21
C SER A 113 8.31 4.49 -3.37
N ALA A 114 9.56 4.64 -3.79
CA ALA A 114 10.52 5.58 -3.24
C ALA A 114 11.21 6.30 -4.39
N GLN A 115 11.39 7.62 -4.29
CA GLN A 115 12.15 8.36 -5.27
C GLN A 115 13.48 8.84 -4.68
N THR A 116 14.53 8.86 -5.48
CA THR A 116 15.82 9.41 -5.05
C THR A 116 15.75 10.91 -4.79
N THR A 117 14.87 11.60 -5.52
CA THR A 117 14.63 13.05 -5.39
C THR A 117 13.60 13.39 -4.32
N ASP A 118 12.70 12.46 -4.02
CA ASP A 118 11.65 12.60 -3.03
C ASP A 118 11.82 11.48 -2.00
N TRP A 119 12.54 11.80 -0.92
CA TRP A 119 12.97 10.84 0.11
C TRP A 119 11.83 10.24 0.93
N ARG A 120 10.59 10.52 0.54
CA ARG A 120 9.37 10.03 1.16
C ARG A 120 9.06 8.68 0.57
N LEU A 121 8.78 7.72 1.45
CA LEU A 121 8.28 6.42 1.07
C LEU A 121 6.77 6.52 0.90
N THR A 122 6.27 6.19 -0.27
CA THR A 122 4.84 6.19 -0.58
C THR A 122 4.35 4.75 -0.67
N LEU A 123 3.47 4.36 0.24
CA LEU A 123 2.80 3.06 0.26
C LEU A 123 1.34 3.23 -0.15
N THR A 124 0.97 2.64 -1.27
CA THR A 124 -0.40 2.63 -1.77
C THR A 124 -0.95 1.21 -1.62
N GLY A 125 -1.97 1.04 -0.79
CA GLY A 125 -2.70 -0.21 -0.69
C GLY A 125 -4.06 -0.14 -1.37
N GLN A 126 -4.49 -1.28 -1.90
CA GLN A 126 -5.82 -1.50 -2.45
C GLN A 126 -6.48 -2.73 -1.82
N THR A 127 -7.76 -2.60 -1.44
CA THR A 127 -8.55 -3.72 -0.93
C THR A 127 -8.96 -4.68 -2.05
N PRO A 128 -9.17 -5.97 -1.75
CA PRO A 128 -9.78 -6.90 -2.70
C PRO A 128 -11.16 -6.44 -3.14
N TYR A 129 -11.61 -6.95 -4.30
CA TYR A 129 -12.93 -6.72 -4.84
C TYR A 129 -14.00 -7.28 -3.90
N VAL A 130 -15.14 -6.60 -3.77
CA VAL A 130 -16.27 -7.07 -2.94
C VAL A 130 -16.80 -8.44 -3.40
N ASP A 131 -16.62 -8.80 -4.68
CA ASP A 131 -17.01 -10.13 -5.21
C ASP A 131 -16.05 -11.26 -4.75
N ASP A 132 -14.84 -10.90 -4.30
CA ASP A 132 -13.79 -11.82 -3.82
C ASP A 132 -13.73 -11.89 -2.27
N LEU A 133 -14.63 -11.19 -1.57
CA LEU A 133 -14.69 -10.99 -0.10
C LEU A 133 -15.71 -11.87 0.64
#